data_AF-A0A4S2A9Y1-F1
#
_entry.id   AF-A0A4S2A9Y1-F1
#
_cell.length_a   1.000
_cell.length_b   1.000
_cell.length_c   1.000
_cell.angle_alpha   90.00
_cell.angle_beta   90.00
_cell.angle_gamma   90.00
#
_symmetry.space_group_name_H-M   'P 1'
#
loop_
_entity.id
_entity.type
_entity.pdbx_description
1 polymer ?
#
loop_
_entity_poly.entity_id
_entity_poly.type
_entity_poly.pdbx_seq_one_letter_code
_entity_poly.pdbx_strand_id
1 'polypeptide(L)'
;MTRGMFFTALGRLAGIDQADYKTGKFTDVKADAYYAPYVDWAAEKGIVNGTSATTFSPDTNITREQMAVIMAGKGGNRFDPKGTATRAEVATVLRRFVEIVIDPQTAQGWMQNHSGSWQYLKNGKPATGWLYDDKKWYWLDSNGWMKIAYCC
;
A
#
# COMPACT_ATOMS: atom_id res chain seq x y z
N MET A 1 1.06 12.66 9.40
CA MET A 1 -0.31 12.94 8.92
C MET A 1 -1.23 11.96 9.63
N THR A 2 -2.26 12.45 10.32
CA THR A 2 -3.19 11.59 11.06
C THR A 2 -4.27 11.03 10.14
N ARG A 3 -4.94 9.95 10.57
CA ARG A 3 -6.08 9.37 9.84
C ARG A 3 -7.18 10.41 9.62
N GLY A 4 -7.58 11.15 10.66
CA GLY A 4 -8.60 12.19 10.57
C GLY A 4 -8.25 13.29 9.56
N MET A 5 -6.98 13.73 9.54
CA MET A 5 -6.50 14.72 8.55
C MET A 5 -6.55 14.18 7.12
N PHE A 6 -6.18 12.92 6.92
CA PHE A 6 -6.16 12.30 5.60
C PHE A 6 -7.57 12.20 5.00
N PHE A 7 -8.54 11.72 5.76
CA PHE A 7 -9.93 11.64 5.27
C PHE A 7 -10.60 13.00 5.12
N THR A 8 -10.21 13.99 5.94
CA THR A 8 -10.59 15.40 5.72
C THR A 8 -10.13 15.89 4.34
N ALA A 9 -8.87 15.61 3.98
CA ALA A 9 -8.34 16.00 2.67
C ALA A 9 -9.09 15.30 1.53
N LEU A 10 -9.37 14.00 1.65
CA LEU A 10 -10.12 13.25 0.64
C LEU A 10 -11.56 13.76 0.46
N GLY A 11 -12.27 14.01 1.55
CA GLY A 11 -13.65 14.48 1.45
C GLY A 11 -13.77 15.92 0.91
N ARG A 12 -12.79 16.79 1.21
CA ARG A 12 -12.68 18.10 0.57
C ARG A 12 -12.40 17.99 -0.93
N LEU A 13 -11.50 17.10 -1.33
CA LEU A 13 -11.22 16.83 -2.74
C LEU A 13 -12.47 16.28 -3.47
N ALA A 14 -13.25 15.44 -2.79
CA ALA A 14 -14.48 14.87 -3.32
C ALA A 14 -15.65 15.87 -3.37
N GLY A 15 -15.53 17.04 -2.74
CA GLY A 15 -16.57 18.07 -2.73
C GLY A 15 -17.86 17.65 -2.02
N ILE A 16 -17.75 16.88 -0.93
CA ILE A 16 -18.93 16.40 -0.20
C ILE A 16 -19.68 17.56 0.49
N ASP A 17 -21.00 17.42 0.61
CA ASP A 17 -21.78 18.25 1.54
C ASP A 17 -21.64 17.68 2.95
N GLN A 18 -21.08 18.48 3.87
CA GLN A 18 -20.86 18.07 5.26
C GLN A 18 -22.18 17.92 6.04
N ALA A 19 -23.26 18.57 5.59
CA ALA A 19 -24.56 18.50 6.27
C ALA A 19 -25.16 17.08 6.24
N ASP A 20 -24.80 16.29 5.22
CA ASP A 20 -25.27 14.92 5.01
C ASP A 20 -24.64 13.90 5.96
N TYR A 21 -23.48 14.23 6.56
CA TYR A 21 -22.67 13.29 7.34
C TYR A 21 -22.49 13.80 8.77
N LYS A 22 -23.39 13.38 9.67
CA LYS A 22 -23.36 13.73 11.10
C LYS A 22 -23.41 12.52 12.04
N THR A 23 -23.31 11.32 11.47
CA THR A 23 -23.59 10.06 12.13
C THR A 23 -22.35 9.54 12.85
N GLY A 24 -22.36 9.63 14.19
CA GLY A 24 -21.28 9.12 15.06
C GLY A 24 -21.18 7.58 15.10
N LYS A 25 -20.77 6.96 14.00
CA LYS A 25 -20.49 5.51 13.92
C LYS A 25 -19.39 5.08 14.88
N PHE A 26 -18.43 5.97 15.12
CA PHE A 26 -17.29 5.73 15.98
C PHE A 26 -17.37 6.57 17.25
N THR A 27 -17.15 5.94 18.40
CA THR A 27 -17.28 6.60 19.71
C THR A 27 -16.13 7.55 20.02
N ASP A 28 -14.99 7.40 19.33
CA ASP A 28 -13.81 8.24 19.45
C ASP A 28 -13.76 9.38 18.42
N VAL A 29 -14.85 9.59 17.66
CA VAL A 29 -15.04 10.72 16.75
C VAL A 29 -16.11 11.64 17.35
N LYS A 30 -15.69 12.79 17.90
CA LYS A 30 -16.63 13.77 18.45
C LYS A 30 -17.38 14.48 17.33
N ALA A 31 -18.67 14.73 17.53
CA ALA A 31 -19.54 15.34 16.52
C ALA A 31 -19.12 16.77 16.10
N ASP A 32 -18.43 17.49 16.98
CA ASP A 32 -17.89 18.84 16.72
C ASP A 32 -16.47 18.83 16.14
N ALA A 33 -15.84 17.66 15.99
CA ALA A 33 -14.50 17.56 15.43
C ALA A 33 -14.51 17.91 13.93
N TYR A 34 -13.53 18.71 13.48
CA TYR A 34 -13.45 19.16 12.10
C TYR A 34 -13.37 18.02 11.05
N TYR A 35 -12.89 16.84 11.46
CA TYR A 35 -12.78 15.66 10.60
C TYR A 35 -14.03 14.77 10.62
N ALA A 36 -14.95 14.96 11.57
CA ALA A 36 -16.10 14.09 11.80
C ALA A 36 -16.95 13.84 10.54
N PRO A 37 -17.44 14.86 9.81
CA PRO A 37 -18.28 14.62 8.62
C PRO A 37 -17.54 13.85 7.52
N TYR A 38 -16.23 14.02 7.42
CA TYR A 38 -15.41 13.36 6.41
C TYR A 38 -15.11 11.89 6.78
N VAL A 39 -14.92 11.61 8.06
CA VAL A 39 -14.75 10.24 8.56
C VAL A 39 -16.06 9.46 8.39
N ASP A 40 -17.19 10.09 8.71
CA ASP A 40 -18.52 9.48 8.59
C ASP A 40 -18.83 9.16 7.12
N TRP A 41 -18.60 10.12 6.21
CA TRP A 41 -18.69 9.89 4.77
C TRP A 41 -17.83 8.71 4.31
N ALA A 42 -16.56 8.70 4.70
CA ALA A 42 -15.62 7.66 4.26
C ALA A 42 -16.04 6.27 4.78
N ALA A 43 -16.59 6.20 6.00
CA ALA A 43 -17.08 4.96 6.58
C ALA A 43 -18.41 4.50 5.98
N GLU A 44 -19.31 5.42 5.63
CA GLU A 44 -20.60 5.10 4.99
C GLU A 44 -20.40 4.60 3.55
N LYS A 45 -19.47 5.20 2.81
CA LYS A 45 -19.14 4.78 1.44
C LYS A 45 -18.22 3.55 1.38
N GLY A 46 -17.85 2.98 2.53
CA GLY A 46 -16.97 1.81 2.60
C GLY A 46 -15.52 2.09 2.18
N ILE A 47 -15.11 3.36 2.14
CA ILE A 47 -13.74 3.78 1.80
C ILE A 47 -12.78 3.40 2.93
N VAL A 48 -13.25 3.41 4.17
CA VAL A 48 -12.44 3.06 5.33
C VAL A 48 -13.27 2.36 6.41
N ASN A 49 -12.64 1.40 7.06
CA ASN A 49 -13.16 0.80 8.29
C ASN A 49 -12.48 1.39 9.53
N GLY A 50 -13.18 1.31 10.65
CA GLY A 50 -12.59 1.58 11.96
C GLY A 50 -11.45 0.62 12.28
N THR A 51 -10.61 1.00 13.24
CA THR A 51 -9.65 0.09 13.88
C THR A 51 -10.36 -0.96 14.76
N SER A 52 -11.62 -0.70 15.11
CA SER A 52 -12.55 -1.68 15.67
C SER A 52 -13.96 -1.43 15.11
N ALA A 53 -14.95 -2.20 15.58
CA ALA A 53 -16.36 -1.98 15.23
C ALA A 53 -16.87 -0.58 15.64
N THR A 54 -16.29 0.03 16.69
CA THR A 54 -16.74 1.30 17.27
C THR A 54 -15.64 2.35 17.38
N THR A 55 -14.42 2.06 16.93
CA THR A 55 -13.26 2.95 17.07
C THR A 55 -12.64 3.25 15.72
N PHE A 56 -12.34 4.52 15.45
CA PHE A 56 -11.71 4.97 14.20
C PHE A 56 -10.20 5.27 14.34
N SER A 57 -9.81 5.73 15.52
CA SER A 57 -8.48 6.23 15.86
C SER A 57 -8.06 7.44 15.01
N PRO A 58 -8.77 8.59 15.08
CA PRO A 58 -8.54 9.73 14.20
C PRO A 58 -7.16 10.37 14.35
N ASP A 59 -6.59 10.34 15.56
CA ASP A 59 -5.31 10.99 15.87
C ASP A 59 -4.09 10.11 15.60
N THR A 60 -4.29 8.82 15.29
CA THR A 60 -3.16 7.95 14.95
C THR A 60 -2.65 8.25 13.55
N ASN A 61 -1.33 8.05 13.37
CA ASN A 61 -0.71 8.23 12.06
C ASN A 61 -1.23 7.18 11.08
N ILE A 62 -1.67 7.64 9.91
CA ILE A 62 -1.94 6.75 8.79
C ILE A 62 -0.62 6.42 8.09
N THR A 63 -0.40 5.14 7.80
CA THR A 63 0.85 4.72 7.14
C THR A 63 0.80 5.00 5.64
N ARG A 64 1.97 5.07 4.98
CA ARG A 64 2.03 5.36 3.54
C ARG A 64 1.40 4.24 2.71
N GLU A 65 1.43 3.03 3.22
CA GLU A 65 0.83 1.81 2.67
C GLU A 65 -0.69 1.90 2.73
N GLN A 66 -1.25 2.28 3.88
CA GLN A 66 -2.69 2.49 4.05
C GLN A 66 -3.20 3.61 3.15
N MET A 67 -2.47 4.72 3.08
CA MET A 67 -2.78 5.82 2.18
C MET A 67 -2.75 5.41 0.71
N ALA A 68 -1.78 4.60 0.29
CA ALA A 68 -1.69 4.12 -1.09
C ALA A 68 -2.83 3.16 -1.45
N VAL A 69 -3.23 2.28 -0.53
CA VAL A 69 -4.40 1.39 -0.71
C VAL A 69 -5.68 2.21 -0.86
N ILE A 70 -5.86 3.24 -0.04
CA ILE A 70 -7.02 4.13 -0.13
C ILE A 70 -6.96 4.98 -1.40
N MET A 71 -5.79 5.50 -1.81
CA MET A 71 -5.67 6.33 -3.01
C MET A 71 -5.67 5.55 -4.33
N ALA A 72 -5.50 4.23 -4.30
CA ALA A 72 -5.49 3.39 -5.50
C ALA A 72 -6.90 3.24 -6.10
N GLY A 73 -7.32 4.25 -6.88
CA GLY A 73 -8.36 4.13 -7.90
C GLY A 73 -7.79 4.07 -9.33
N LYS A 74 -8.69 4.02 -10.32
CA LYS A 74 -8.43 3.82 -11.77
C LYS A 74 -7.23 4.62 -12.33
N GLY A 75 -6.64 4.10 -13.40
CA GLY A 75 -5.45 4.65 -14.07
C GLY A 75 -5.44 6.18 -14.21
N GLY A 76 -4.26 6.78 -13.98
CA GLY A 76 -4.05 8.24 -13.99
C GLY A 76 -4.10 8.92 -12.62
N ASN A 77 -3.79 8.20 -11.52
CA ASN A 77 -3.90 8.69 -10.13
C ASN A 77 -5.31 9.15 -9.74
N ARG A 78 -6.35 8.57 -10.35
CA ARG A 78 -7.74 8.97 -10.12
C ARG A 78 -8.37 8.07 -9.07
N PHE A 79 -8.64 8.62 -7.88
CA PHE A 79 -9.40 7.93 -6.84
C PHE A 79 -10.88 7.80 -7.26
N ASP A 80 -11.34 6.57 -7.52
CA ASP A 80 -12.72 6.25 -7.89
C ASP A 80 -13.29 5.15 -6.97
N PRO A 81 -13.69 5.51 -5.73
CA PRO A 81 -14.13 4.55 -4.72
C PRO A 81 -15.48 3.90 -5.00
N LYS A 82 -16.21 4.35 -6.03
CA LYS A 82 -17.51 3.80 -6.43
C LYS A 82 -17.45 3.00 -7.74
N GLY A 83 -16.27 2.95 -8.38
CA GLY A 83 -16.05 2.22 -9.63
C GLY A 83 -15.86 0.72 -9.40
N THR A 84 -16.38 -0.10 -10.31
CA THR A 84 -16.07 -1.53 -10.36
C THR A 84 -14.62 -1.72 -10.80
N ALA A 85 -13.79 -2.25 -9.90
CA ALA A 85 -12.40 -2.58 -10.21
C ALA A 85 -12.35 -3.71 -11.27
N THR A 86 -11.56 -3.49 -12.31
CA THR A 86 -11.31 -4.51 -13.33
C THR A 86 -10.42 -5.62 -12.75
N ARG A 87 -10.51 -6.84 -13.32
CA ARG A 87 -9.66 -7.98 -12.92
C ARG A 87 -8.16 -7.65 -13.04
N ALA A 88 -7.77 -6.76 -13.96
CA ALA A 88 -6.40 -6.29 -14.14
C ALA A 88 -5.95 -5.29 -13.06
N GLU A 89 -6.87 -4.45 -12.57
CA GLU A 89 -6.59 -3.55 -11.44
C GLU A 89 -6.42 -4.34 -10.14
N VAL A 90 -7.30 -5.31 -9.88
CA VAL A 90 -7.17 -6.23 -8.74
C VAL A 90 -5.88 -7.06 -8.83
N ALA A 91 -5.52 -7.56 -10.01
CA ALA A 91 -4.27 -8.27 -10.23
C ALA A 91 -3.03 -7.38 -10.02
N THR A 92 -3.10 -6.10 -10.39
CA THR A 92 -2.01 -5.13 -10.16
C THR A 92 -1.85 -4.82 -8.67
N VAL A 93 -2.96 -4.69 -7.94
CA VAL A 93 -2.97 -4.51 -6.48
C VAL A 93 -2.42 -5.76 -5.78
N LEU A 94 -2.86 -6.96 -6.16
CA LEU A 94 -2.35 -8.23 -5.63
C LEU A 94 -0.86 -8.45 -5.95
N ARG A 95 -0.39 -8.03 -7.12
CA ARG A 95 1.03 -8.11 -7.48
C ARG A 95 1.89 -7.16 -6.65
N ARG A 96 1.45 -5.92 -6.45
CA ARG A 96 2.13 -4.96 -5.55
C ARG A 96 2.05 -5.38 -4.08
N PHE A 97 1.00 -6.09 -3.69
CA PHE A 97 0.86 -6.70 -2.37
C PHE A 97 1.92 -7.79 -2.11
N VAL A 98 2.21 -8.67 -3.09
CA VAL A 98 3.30 -9.67 -2.96
C VAL A 98 4.68 -9.00 -2.84
N GLU A 99 4.92 -7.89 -3.53
CA GLU A 99 6.19 -7.15 -3.46
C GLU A 99 6.39 -6.39 -2.13
N ILE A 100 5.30 -6.04 -1.43
CA ILE A 100 5.33 -5.25 -0.18
C ILE A 100 5.35 -6.14 1.07
N VAL A 101 4.78 -7.34 1.02
CA VAL A 101 4.70 -8.27 2.18
C VAL A 101 6.02 -9.01 2.43
N ILE A 102 6.94 -9.01 1.46
CA ILE A 102 8.32 -9.44 1.71
C ILE A 102 9.03 -8.27 2.42
N ASP A 103 9.20 -8.37 3.74
CA ASP A 103 10.07 -7.45 4.47
C ASP A 103 11.46 -7.52 3.80
N PRO A 104 11.96 -6.41 3.22
CA PRO A 104 13.25 -6.42 2.55
C PRO A 104 14.36 -6.89 3.48
N GLN A 105 14.21 -6.79 4.81
CA GLN A 105 15.18 -7.24 5.81
C GLN A 105 15.14 -8.76 6.07
N THR A 106 14.04 -9.45 5.75
CA THR A 106 13.91 -10.92 5.86
C THR A 106 14.01 -11.63 4.52
N ALA A 107 14.02 -10.89 3.42
CA ALA A 107 14.14 -11.42 2.08
C ALA A 107 15.45 -12.23 1.91
N GLN A 108 15.29 -13.49 1.54
CA GLN A 108 16.36 -14.45 1.27
C GLN A 108 16.10 -15.08 -0.10
N GLY A 109 17.11 -15.15 -0.95
CA GLY A 109 17.02 -15.82 -2.23
C GLY A 109 16.76 -14.89 -3.42
N TRP A 110 16.31 -15.50 -4.52
CA TRP A 110 16.13 -14.83 -5.81
C TRP A 110 14.88 -13.95 -5.86
N MET A 111 15.05 -12.73 -6.36
CA MET A 111 13.99 -11.78 -6.65
C MET A 111 14.10 -11.26 -8.08
N GLN A 112 12.96 -11.09 -8.74
CA GLN A 112 12.88 -10.57 -10.10
C GLN A 112 12.10 -9.26 -10.12
N ASN A 113 12.64 -8.24 -10.80
CA ASN A 113 11.96 -6.96 -10.97
C ASN A 113 11.00 -6.97 -12.18
N HIS A 114 10.24 -5.88 -12.36
CA HIS A 114 9.29 -5.73 -13.47
C HIS A 114 9.94 -5.74 -14.87
N SER A 115 11.24 -5.48 -14.96
CA SER A 115 12.02 -5.53 -16.21
C SER A 115 12.63 -6.91 -16.49
N GLY A 116 12.32 -7.92 -15.68
CA GLY A 116 12.81 -9.29 -15.82
C GLY A 116 14.24 -9.53 -15.30
N SER A 117 14.85 -8.53 -14.68
CA SER A 117 16.20 -8.63 -14.10
C SER A 117 16.16 -9.28 -12.73
N TRP A 118 17.15 -10.14 -12.46
CA TRP A 118 17.26 -10.91 -11.22
C TRP A 118 18.25 -10.26 -10.25
N GLN A 119 17.93 -10.31 -8.96
CA GLN A 119 18.79 -9.94 -7.83
C GLN A 119 18.68 -11.03 -6.76
N TYR A 120 19.76 -11.27 -6.02
CA TYR A 120 19.74 -12.22 -4.91
C TYR A 120 19.91 -11.48 -3.59
N LEU A 121 19.02 -11.71 -2.64
CA LEU A 121 19.09 -11.10 -1.30
C LEU A 121 19.63 -12.10 -0.27
N LYS A 122 20.57 -11.64 0.55
CA LYS A 122 21.05 -12.34 1.76
C LYS A 122 20.87 -11.41 2.95
N ASN A 123 20.13 -11.87 3.97
CA ASN A 123 19.81 -11.06 5.16
C ASN A 123 19.27 -9.67 4.78
N GLY A 124 18.46 -9.64 3.73
CA GLY A 124 17.86 -8.43 3.21
C GLY A 124 18.77 -7.42 2.50
N LYS A 125 20.01 -7.82 2.17
CA LYS A 125 20.93 -7.01 1.36
C LYS A 125 21.23 -7.71 0.04
N PRO A 126 21.38 -6.96 -1.07
CA PRO A 126 21.83 -7.52 -2.33
C PRO A 126 23.20 -8.20 -2.19
N ALA A 127 23.27 -9.46 -2.61
CA ALA A 127 24.55 -10.13 -2.82
C ALA A 127 25.23 -9.53 -4.06
N THR A 128 26.55 -9.40 -4.02
CA THR A 128 27.38 -8.88 -5.11
C THR A 128 28.52 -9.84 -5.39
N GLY A 129 28.99 -9.89 -6.63
CA GLY A 129 30.05 -10.80 -7.06
C GLY A 129 29.54 -12.21 -7.37
N TRP A 130 30.41 -13.21 -7.20
CA TRP A 130 30.08 -14.60 -7.49
C TRP A 130 29.18 -15.21 -6.41
N LEU A 131 28.04 -15.75 -6.84
CA LEU A 131 27.09 -16.50 -6.05
C LEU A 131 26.98 -17.93 -6.59
N TYR A 132 27.19 -18.93 -5.75
CA TYR A 132 26.89 -20.32 -6.07
C TYR A 132 25.56 -20.70 -5.42
N ASP A 133 24.61 -21.14 -6.24
CA ASP A 133 23.26 -21.53 -5.82
C ASP A 133 22.74 -22.60 -6.79
N ASP A 134 22.07 -23.63 -6.27
CA ASP A 134 21.51 -24.74 -7.07
C ASP A 134 22.47 -25.31 -8.16
N LYS A 135 23.72 -25.59 -7.76
CA LYS A 135 24.79 -26.14 -8.63
C LYS A 135 25.21 -25.26 -9.81
N LYS A 136 24.84 -23.98 -9.80
CA LYS A 136 25.20 -23.00 -10.83
C LYS A 136 25.91 -21.80 -10.21
N TRP A 137 26.79 -21.20 -10.99
CA TRP A 137 27.46 -19.96 -10.62
C TRP A 137 26.76 -18.78 -11.29
N TYR A 138 26.50 -17.74 -10.51
CA TYR A 138 25.90 -16.50 -10.95
C TYR A 138 26.84 -15.35 -10.61
N TRP A 139 26.96 -14.38 -11.52
CA TRP A 139 27.67 -13.14 -11.24
C TRP A 139 26.68 -11.99 -11.07
N LEU A 140 26.72 -11.36 -9.91
CA LEU A 140 25.93 -10.20 -9.52
C LEU A 140 26.83 -8.95 -9.59
N ASP A 141 26.36 -7.88 -10.22
CA ASP A 141 27.11 -6.62 -10.33
C ASP A 141 27.23 -5.88 -8.98
N SER A 142 27.87 -4.70 -8.97
CA SER A 142 28.01 -3.88 -7.76
C SER A 142 26.68 -3.39 -7.17
N ASN A 143 25.61 -3.44 -7.96
CA ASN A 143 24.25 -3.10 -7.53
C ASN A 143 23.42 -4.38 -7.20
N GLY A 144 24.05 -5.56 -7.25
CA GLY A 144 23.47 -6.86 -6.94
C GLY A 144 22.60 -7.47 -8.04
N TRP A 145 22.62 -6.93 -9.26
CA TRP A 145 21.85 -7.48 -10.38
C TRP A 145 22.65 -8.56 -11.11
N MET A 146 22.00 -9.69 -11.39
CA MET A 146 22.58 -10.79 -12.16
C MET A 146 22.88 -10.36 -13.59
N LYS A 147 24.11 -10.62 -14.04
CA LYS A 147 24.52 -10.41 -15.44
C LYS A 147 24.64 -11.70 -16.23
N ILE A 148 25.19 -12.73 -15.61
CA ILE A 148 25.57 -13.98 -16.28
C ILE A 148 25.42 -15.16 -15.31
N ALA A 149 25.09 -16.32 -15.87
CA ALA A 149 24.97 -17.58 -15.16
C ALA A 149 25.74 -18.67 -15.92
N TYR A 150 26.49 -19.49 -15.18
CA TYR A 150 27.26 -20.61 -15.69
C TYR A 150 26.75 -21.89 -15.05
N CYS A 151 26.53 -22.90 -15.88
CA CYS A 151 26.28 -24.26 -15.43
C CYS A 151 27.62 -25.00 -15.37
N CYS A 152 27.83 -25.80 -14.32
CA CYS A 152 28.84 -26.84 -14.34
C CYS A 152 28.39 -27.99 -15.25
#